data_AF-A0A7Z9M305-F1
#
_entry.id   AF-A0A7Z9M305-F1
#
_cell.length_a   1.000
_cell.length_b   1.000
_cell.length_c   1.000
_cell.angle_alpha   90.00
_cell.angle_beta   90.00
_cell.angle_gamma   90.00
#
_symmetry.space_group_name_H-M   'P 1'
#
loop_
_entity.id
_entity.type
_entity.pdbx_description
1 polymer ?
#
loop_
_entity_poly.entity_id
_entity_poly.type
_entity_poly.pdbx_seq_one_letter_code
_entity_poly.pdbx_strand_id
1 'polypeptide(L)'
;MHRTTFSQHLAALSLVTLAPLGLGAQTDARLEDLKDEVLQMVEEDAKMVQEIVDMLFSFGELGFQEFETQRYLTGILEDHGFEIEIGVAGMPSAW
;
A
#
# COMPACT_ATOMS: atom_id res chain seq x y z
N MET A 1 -14.45 2.81 73.10
CA MET A 1 -13.02 2.59 72.80
C MET A 1 -12.89 2.06 71.38
N HIS A 2 -12.25 2.86 70.53
CA HIS A 2 -11.43 2.54 69.34
C HIS A 2 -11.95 1.44 68.38
N ARG A 3 -12.54 1.81 67.24
CA ARG A 3 -11.87 2.22 65.97
C ARG A 3 -10.85 1.18 65.49
N THR A 4 -11.17 0.45 64.41
CA THR A 4 -10.26 0.12 63.28
C THR A 4 -10.94 -0.79 62.23
N THR A 5 -12.14 -0.43 61.74
CA THR A 5 -12.73 -0.99 60.49
C THR A 5 -12.28 -0.24 59.23
N PHE A 6 -11.11 0.43 59.25
CA PHE A 6 -10.74 1.42 58.23
C PHE A 6 -9.43 1.15 57.46
N SER A 7 -8.68 0.06 57.71
CA SER A 7 -7.29 -0.04 57.21
C SER A 7 -6.89 -1.37 56.56
N GLN A 8 -7.79 -2.11 55.92
CA GLN A 8 -7.38 -3.24 55.07
C GLN A 8 -8.03 -3.27 53.68
N HIS A 9 -9.11 -2.53 53.43
CA HIS A 9 -9.58 -2.30 52.06
C HIS A 9 -8.65 -1.37 51.26
N LEU A 10 -7.68 -0.72 51.91
CA LEU A 10 -6.71 0.16 51.26
C LEU A 10 -5.57 -0.57 50.54
N ALA A 11 -5.42 -1.89 50.72
CA ALA A 11 -4.38 -2.67 50.04
C ALA A 11 -4.89 -3.42 48.79
N ALA A 12 -6.21 -3.48 48.57
CA ALA A 12 -6.80 -4.19 47.43
C ALA A 12 -7.21 -3.28 46.27
N LEU A 13 -6.94 -1.97 46.37
CA LEU A 13 -7.35 -0.97 45.38
C LEU A 13 -6.17 -0.13 44.87
N SER A 14 -5.04 -0.77 44.63
CA SER A 14 -3.86 -0.11 44.05
C SER A 14 -3.12 -0.95 43.00
N LEU A 15 -3.69 -2.06 42.53
CA LEU A 15 -3.10 -2.86 41.45
C LEU A 15 -4.01 -3.08 40.23
N VAL A 16 -4.94 -2.15 39.99
CA VAL A 16 -5.81 -2.16 38.78
C VAL A 16 -5.66 -0.86 37.97
N THR A 17 -4.58 -0.10 38.20
CA THR A 17 -4.25 1.09 37.41
C THR A 17 -2.86 0.97 36.77
N LEU A 18 -2.52 -0.20 36.23
CA LEU A 18 -1.59 -0.23 35.11
C LEU A 18 -2.44 -0.07 33.85
N ALA A 19 -2.61 1.18 33.44
CA ALA A 19 -3.26 1.57 32.20
C ALA A 19 -2.75 0.72 31.02
N PRO A 20 -3.56 0.51 29.96
CA PRO A 20 -3.08 -0.08 28.72
C PRO A 20 -2.17 0.95 28.03
N LEU A 21 -0.93 1.08 28.52
CA LEU A 21 0.11 1.90 27.90
C LEU A 21 0.67 1.12 26.72
N GLY A 22 -0.05 1.17 25.62
CA GLY A 22 0.41 0.66 24.33
C GLY A 22 -0.36 -0.56 23.82
N LEU A 23 -1.67 -0.42 23.59
CA LEU A 23 -2.19 -0.97 22.33
C LEU A 23 -1.74 -0.04 21.20
N GLY A 24 -0.43 -0.02 20.93
CA GLY A 24 0.03 0.34 19.59
C GLY A 24 -0.47 -0.76 18.66
N ALA A 25 -0.89 -0.41 17.45
CA ALA A 25 -1.16 -1.43 16.43
C ALA A 25 0.05 -2.39 16.39
N GLN A 26 -0.21 -3.69 16.52
CA GLN A 26 0.85 -4.69 16.45
C GLN A 26 1.34 -4.71 15.00
N THR A 27 2.47 -4.05 14.73
CA THR A 27 3.14 -4.12 13.45
C THR A 27 3.52 -5.57 13.19
N ASP A 28 3.20 -6.08 11.99
CA ASP A 28 3.65 -7.41 11.58
C ASP A 28 5.17 -7.47 11.70
N ALA A 29 5.69 -8.49 12.40
CA ALA A 29 7.12 -8.65 12.62
C ALA A 29 7.90 -8.77 11.29
N ARG A 30 7.21 -9.14 10.20
CA ARG A 30 7.76 -9.27 8.85
C ARG A 30 7.77 -7.97 8.05
N LEU A 31 7.27 -6.85 8.60
CA LEU A 31 7.06 -5.63 7.81
C LEU A 31 8.34 -5.13 7.13
N GLU A 32 9.46 -5.09 7.85
CA GLU A 32 10.72 -4.61 7.26
C GLU A 32 11.24 -5.60 6.21
N ASP A 33 11.20 -6.90 6.48
CA ASP A 33 11.59 -7.93 5.50
C ASP A 33 10.75 -7.85 4.21
N LEU A 34 9.43 -7.65 4.34
CA LEU A 34 8.54 -7.49 3.18
C LEU A 34 8.82 -6.22 2.38
N LYS A 35 9.26 -5.13 3.04
CA LYS A 35 9.66 -3.92 2.33
C LYS A 35 10.94 -4.17 1.54
N ASP A 36 11.93 -4.82 2.14
CA ASP A 36 13.19 -5.16 1.47
C ASP A 36 12.94 -6.09 0.27
N GLU A 37 12.06 -7.08 0.43
CA GLU A 37 11.64 -7.97 -0.67
C GLU A 37 11.00 -7.19 -1.83
N VAL A 38 10.04 -6.30 -1.54
CA VAL A 38 9.39 -5.48 -2.58
C VAL A 38 10.38 -4.52 -3.23
N LEU A 39 11.31 -3.93 -2.47
CA LEU A 39 12.36 -3.08 -3.04
C LEU A 39 13.25 -3.84 -4.02
N GLN A 40 13.61 -5.08 -3.70
CA GLN A 40 14.37 -5.93 -4.61
C GLN A 40 13.58 -6.23 -5.89
N MET A 41 12.29 -6.57 -5.78
CA MET A 41 11.44 -6.82 -6.95
C MET A 41 11.35 -5.59 -7.87
N VAL A 42 11.22 -4.39 -7.30
CA VAL A 42 11.20 -3.13 -8.07
C VAL A 42 12.53 -2.89 -8.80
N GLU A 43 13.66 -3.18 -8.15
CA GLU A 43 14.99 -3.04 -8.76
C GLU A 43 15.20 -4.04 -9.90
N GLU A 44 14.69 -5.26 -9.77
CA GLU A 44 14.73 -6.27 -10.84
C GLU A 44 13.97 -5.81 -12.10
N ASP A 45 12.92 -5.01 -11.92
CA ASP A 45 12.11 -4.45 -13.01
C ASP A 45 12.66 -3.13 -13.60
N ALA A 46 13.79 -2.61 -13.11
CA ALA A 46 14.31 -1.30 -13.50
C ALA A 46 14.48 -1.13 -15.02
N LYS A 47 14.90 -2.18 -15.73
CA LYS A 47 15.07 -2.15 -17.18
C LYS A 47 13.73 -2.06 -17.92
N MET A 48 12.73 -2.80 -17.47
CA MET A 48 11.37 -2.74 -18.02
C MET A 48 10.79 -1.33 -17.84
N VAL A 49 10.91 -0.77 -16.63
CA VAL A 49 10.47 0.61 -16.35
C VAL A 49 11.17 1.61 -17.26
N GLN A 50 12.47 1.47 -17.47
CA GLN A 50 13.22 2.33 -18.39
C GLN A 50 12.62 2.27 -19.81
N GLU A 51 12.36 1.08 -20.34
CA GLU A 51 11.79 0.90 -21.68
C GLU A 51 10.37 1.48 -21.78
N ILE A 52 9.55 1.28 -20.75
CA ILE A 52 8.21 1.86 -20.69
C ILE A 52 8.30 3.39 -20.76
N VAL A 53 9.17 3.99 -19.95
CA VAL A 53 9.39 5.45 -19.94
C VAL A 53 9.88 5.93 -21.31
N ASP A 54 10.91 5.29 -21.88
CA ASP A 54 11.47 5.65 -23.19
C ASP A 54 10.39 5.58 -24.29
N MET A 55 9.56 4.54 -24.30
CA MET A 55 8.47 4.39 -25.26
C MET A 55 7.38 5.46 -25.10
N LEU A 56 6.90 5.70 -23.88
CA LEU A 56 5.87 6.71 -23.61
C LEU A 56 6.30 8.11 -24.06
N PHE A 57 7.55 8.50 -23.78
CA PHE A 57 8.07 9.78 -24.25
C PHE A 57 8.28 9.81 -25.77
N SER A 58 8.61 8.68 -26.39
CA SER A 58 8.80 8.60 -27.85
C SER A 58 7.52 8.78 -28.65
N PHE A 59 6.37 8.39 -28.11
CA PHE A 59 5.08 8.53 -28.81
C PHE A 59 4.65 9.99 -28.92
N GLY A 60 4.94 10.81 -27.90
CA GLY A 60 4.68 12.25 -27.95
C GLY A 60 3.21 12.61 -28.23
N GLU A 61 2.28 11.77 -27.78
CA GLU A 61 0.86 11.91 -28.09
C GLU A 61 0.23 13.08 -27.33
N LEU A 62 -0.78 13.69 -27.97
CA LEU A 62 -1.56 14.76 -27.36
C LEU A 62 -2.56 14.18 -26.36
N GLY A 63 -2.96 15.03 -25.40
CA GLY A 63 -4.06 14.72 -24.50
C GLY A 63 -5.33 14.32 -25.26
N PHE A 64 -5.95 13.21 -24.85
CA PHE A 64 -7.13 12.58 -25.46
C PHE A 64 -6.91 11.98 -26.86
N GLN A 65 -5.65 11.74 -27.26
CA GLN A 65 -5.28 11.06 -28.51
C GLN A 65 -4.18 10.02 -28.29
N GLU A 66 -4.10 9.46 -27.08
CA GLU A 66 -3.03 8.56 -26.63
C GLU A 66 -3.23 7.11 -27.12
N PHE A 67 -3.36 6.90 -28.44
CA PHE A 67 -3.67 5.60 -29.04
C PHE A 67 -2.52 4.61 -28.99
N GLU A 68 -1.29 5.06 -29.23
CA GLU A 68 -0.08 4.23 -29.14
C GLU A 68 0.23 3.91 -27.68
N THR A 69 0.10 4.90 -26.80
CA THR A 69 0.25 4.75 -25.35
C THR A 69 -0.76 3.76 -24.79
N GLN A 70 -2.05 3.91 -25.15
CA GLN A 70 -3.10 2.96 -24.78
C GLN A 70 -2.66 1.55 -25.21
N ARG A 71 -2.45 1.32 -26.51
CA ARG A 71 -2.14 0.00 -27.05
C ARG A 71 -0.91 -0.64 -26.39
N TYR A 72 0.13 0.16 -26.16
CA TYR A 72 1.36 -0.31 -25.55
C TYR A 72 1.17 -0.74 -24.10
N LEU A 73 0.57 0.12 -23.26
CA LEU A 73 0.38 -0.17 -21.84
C LEU A 73 -0.68 -1.25 -21.62
N THR A 74 -1.78 -1.22 -22.37
CA THR A 74 -2.81 -2.26 -22.28
C THR A 74 -2.26 -3.60 -22.73
N GLY A 75 -1.42 -3.64 -23.76
CA GLY A 75 -0.73 -4.86 -24.18
C GLY A 75 0.15 -5.45 -23.08
N ILE A 76 0.94 -4.62 -22.37
CA ILE A 76 1.73 -5.07 -21.22
C ILE A 76 0.81 -5.63 -20.13
N LEU A 77 -0.31 -4.98 -19.83
CA LEU A 77 -1.24 -5.46 -18.80
C LEU A 77 -1.93 -6.76 -19.21
N GLU A 78 -2.34 -6.90 -20.46
CA GLU A 78 -2.88 -8.15 -21.01
C GLU A 78 -1.87 -9.30 -20.87
N ASP A 79 -0.59 -9.06 -21.21
CA ASP A 79 0.49 -10.05 -21.06
C ASP A 79 0.70 -10.48 -19.60
N HIS A 80 0.39 -9.60 -18.64
CA HIS A 80 0.41 -9.89 -17.20
C HIS A 80 -0.92 -10.43 -16.65
N GLY A 81 -1.89 -10.72 -17.52
CA GLY A 81 -3.15 -11.38 -17.17
C GLY A 81 -4.24 -10.47 -16.63
N PHE A 82 -4.14 -9.16 -16.84
CA PHE A 82 -5.21 -8.22 -16.55
C PHE A 82 -6.30 -8.25 -17.63
N GLU A 83 -7.54 -7.94 -17.23
CA GLU A 83 -8.64 -7.65 -18.16
C GLU A 83 -8.72 -6.13 -18.36
N ILE A 84 -8.79 -5.69 -19.61
CA ILE A 84 -8.75 -4.28 -20.00
C ILE A 84 -10.09 -3.92 -20.69
N GLU A 85 -10.67 -2.77 -20.34
CA GLU A 85 -11.84 -2.22 -21.02
C GLU A 85 -11.47 -0.97 -21.83
N ILE A 86 -11.48 -1.06 -23.15
CA ILE A 86 -11.19 0.09 -24.03
C ILE A 86 -12.45 0.93 -24.30
N GLY A 87 -12.26 2.24 -24.47
CA GLY A 87 -13.33 3.14 -24.95
C GLY A 87 -14.21 3.70 -23.83
N VAL A 88 -13.76 3.65 -22.58
CA VAL A 88 -14.54 4.08 -21.42
C VAL A 88 -14.98 5.55 -21.56
N ALA A 89 -16.16 5.86 -21.02
CA ALA A 89 -16.79 7.18 -21.13
C ALA A 89 -16.98 7.69 -22.58
N GLY A 90 -16.98 6.80 -23.58
CA GLY A 90 -17.13 7.16 -24.99
C GLY A 90 -15.89 7.82 -25.60
N MET A 91 -14.73 7.75 -24.93
CA MET A 91 -13.46 8.26 -25.43
C MET A 91 -12.63 7.12 -26.05
N PRO A 92 -12.34 7.14 -27.36
CA PRO A 92 -11.64 6.05 -28.02
C PRO A 92 -10.24 5.72 -27.46
N SER A 93 -9.51 6.72 -26.95
CA SER A 93 -8.18 6.52 -26.35
C SER A 93 -8.21 6.14 -24.86
N ALA A 94 -9.37 6.16 -24.20
CA ALA A 94 -9.48 5.80 -22.79
C ALA A 94 -9.55 4.27 -22.59
N TRP A 95 -9.06 3.80 -21.45
CA TRP A 95 -8.92 2.39 -21.10
C TRP A 95 -8.89 2.18 -19.58
#